data_AF-A0A2V8NL43-F1
#
_entry.id   AF-A0A2V8NL43-F1
#
_cell.length_a   1.000
_cell.length_b   1.000
_cell.length_c   1.000
_cell.angle_alpha   90.00
_cell.angle_beta   90.00
_cell.angle_gamma   90.00
#
_symmetry.space_group_name_H-M   'P 1'
#
loop_
_entity.id
_entity.type
_entity.pdbx_description
1 polymer ?
#
loop_
_entity_poly.entity_id
_entity_poly.type
_entity_poly.pdbx_seq_one_letter_code
_entity_poly.pdbx_strand_id
1 'polypeptide(L)'
;MIQREASFISIARITKTQGLKGAVRIELLLDEEAIFKPGRRLILVDAAAGTAGQETEIEFFRRHHGRSVLKLRGIDSISEAERYRGAELRIPASDLLPPKQGWFYTFQLKGCSVFAVNGEYIGTITDVLDLGGPEILKVDRENEETLIPFAHTYLKRIDLDQRRIEVDLPEGLKELNK
;
A
#
# COMPACT_ATOMS: atom_id res chain seq x y z
N MET A 1 -0.80 5.46 27.71
CA MET A 1 -1.31 6.03 26.45
C MET A 1 -0.22 5.90 25.41
N ILE A 2 -0.29 4.90 24.54
CA ILE A 2 0.73 4.68 23.51
C ILE A 2 0.33 5.51 22.30
N GLN A 3 1.14 6.52 21.97
CA GLN A 3 1.02 7.28 20.74
C GLN A 3 1.22 6.30 19.58
N ARG A 4 0.15 5.98 18.84
CA ARG A 4 0.27 5.34 17.54
C ARG A 4 0.94 6.36 16.62
N GLU A 5 2.16 6.10 16.18
CA GLU A 5 2.67 6.75 14.96
C GLU A 5 1.70 6.37 13.84
N ALA A 6 0.96 7.35 13.33
CA ALA A 6 0.05 7.14 12.22
C ALA A 6 0.89 6.83 10.98
N SER A 7 1.05 5.54 10.66
CA SER A 7 1.59 5.12 9.38
C SER A 7 0.59 5.58 8.30
N PHE A 8 1.06 6.38 7.34
CA PHE A 8 0.27 6.84 6.21
C PHE A 8 0.56 5.99 4.98
N ILE A 9 -0.46 5.69 4.20
CA ILE A 9 -0.37 4.82 3.02
C ILE A 9 -0.79 5.60 1.79
N SER A 10 0.03 5.55 0.75
CA SER A 10 -0.27 6.14 -0.55
C SER A 10 -1.30 5.31 -1.30
N ILE A 11 -2.44 5.93 -1.60
CA ILE A 11 -3.57 5.30 -2.29
C ILE A 11 -3.65 5.71 -3.77
N ALA A 12 -3.05 6.84 -4.13
CA ALA A 12 -3.03 7.35 -5.50
C ALA A 12 -1.89 8.35 -5.73
N ARG A 13 -1.51 8.52 -7.00
CA ARG A 13 -0.53 9.52 -7.47
C ARG A 13 -1.16 10.42 -8.50
N ILE A 14 -0.96 11.74 -8.38
CA ILE A 14 -1.43 12.71 -9.36
C ILE A 14 -0.51 12.67 -10.60
N THR A 15 -1.08 12.42 -11.77
CA THR A 15 -0.30 12.23 -13.02
C THR A 15 -0.32 13.46 -13.93
N LYS A 16 -1.47 14.11 -14.05
CA LYS A 16 -1.66 15.30 -14.90
C LYS A 16 -2.92 16.05 -14.52
N THR A 17 -3.04 17.30 -14.96
CA THR A 17 -4.26 18.09 -14.82
C THR A 17 -5.39 17.58 -15.71
N GLN A 18 -6.61 17.95 -15.35
CA GLN A 18 -7.84 17.62 -16.06
C GLN A 18 -8.76 18.85 -16.10
N GLY A 19 -8.86 19.48 -17.26
CA GLY A 19 -9.68 20.69 -17.43
C GLY A 19 -9.10 21.90 -16.68
N LEU A 20 -9.92 22.95 -16.55
CA LEU A 20 -9.46 24.25 -16.03
C LEU A 20 -9.76 24.49 -14.55
N LYS A 21 -10.65 23.69 -13.95
CA LYS A 21 -11.16 23.88 -12.58
C LYS A 21 -10.38 23.09 -11.53
N GLY A 22 -9.10 22.86 -11.76
CA GLY A 22 -8.20 22.19 -10.81
C GLY A 22 -8.43 20.70 -10.57
N ALA A 23 -9.27 20.03 -11.37
CA ALA A 23 -9.35 18.58 -11.34
C ALA A 23 -8.06 17.94 -11.90
N VAL A 24 -7.76 16.73 -11.46
CA VAL A 24 -6.54 15.99 -11.79
C VAL A 24 -6.84 14.57 -12.22
N ARG A 25 -6.01 14.02 -13.09
CA ARG A 25 -5.97 12.58 -13.33
C ARG A 25 -5.04 11.92 -12.32
N ILE A 26 -5.47 10.78 -11.81
CA ILE A 26 -4.70 10.00 -10.84
C ILE A 26 -4.41 8.60 -11.36
N GLU A 27 -3.26 8.07 -10.97
CA GLU A 27 -2.97 6.65 -10.96
C GLU A 27 -3.40 6.11 -9.60
N LEU A 28 -4.14 5.00 -9.58
CA LEU A 28 -4.54 4.34 -8.35
C LEU A 28 -3.41 3.40 -7.93
N LEU A 29 -2.87 3.61 -6.73
CA LEU A 29 -1.92 2.69 -6.10
C LEU A 29 -2.66 1.63 -5.28
N LEU A 30 -3.89 1.95 -4.89
CA LEU A 30 -4.82 1.04 -4.28
C LEU A 30 -6.17 1.10 -5.00
N ASP A 31 -6.61 -0.04 -5.55
CA ASP A 31 -7.85 -0.16 -6.34
C ASP A 31 -9.07 -0.44 -5.43
N GLU A 32 -9.37 0.51 -4.54
CA GLU A 32 -10.54 0.46 -3.65
C GLU A 32 -11.35 1.76 -3.76
N GLU A 33 -12.36 1.76 -4.62
CA GLU A 33 -13.16 2.96 -4.93
C GLU A 33 -13.89 3.53 -3.70
N ALA A 34 -14.21 2.70 -2.70
CA ALA A 34 -14.89 3.14 -1.49
C ALA A 34 -14.07 4.16 -0.68
N ILE A 35 -12.76 4.25 -0.90
CA ILE A 35 -11.87 5.23 -0.27
C ILE A 35 -12.11 6.63 -0.86
N PHE A 36 -12.42 6.73 -2.15
CA PHE A 36 -12.47 7.99 -2.90
C PHE A 36 -13.84 8.70 -2.84
N LYS A 37 -14.60 8.49 -1.76
CA LYS A 37 -15.90 9.14 -1.58
C LYS A 37 -15.73 10.65 -1.34
N PRO A 38 -16.62 11.49 -1.91
CA PRO A 38 -16.71 12.90 -1.53
C PRO A 38 -16.76 13.07 -0.01
N GLY A 39 -16.06 14.07 0.53
CA GLY A 39 -15.98 14.30 1.96
C GLY A 39 -14.82 13.61 2.67
N ARG A 40 -14.14 12.64 2.03
CA ARG A 40 -13.00 11.95 2.64
C ARG A 40 -11.82 12.92 2.79
N ARG A 41 -11.25 12.99 4.00
CA ARG A 41 -9.98 13.66 4.28
C ARG A 41 -8.80 12.82 3.85
N LEU A 42 -7.81 13.46 3.24
CA LEU A 42 -6.57 12.86 2.74
C LEU A 42 -5.39 13.74 3.14
N ILE A 43 -4.20 13.17 3.12
CA ILE A 43 -2.94 13.93 3.13
C ILE A 43 -2.41 13.99 1.70
N LEU A 44 -2.24 15.20 1.18
CA LEU A 44 -1.59 15.46 -0.09
C LEU A 44 -0.10 15.71 0.17
N VAL A 45 0.74 14.79 -0.27
CA VAL A 45 2.20 14.83 -0.11
C VAL A 45 2.82 15.22 -1.44
N ASP A 46 3.42 16.40 -1.48
CA ASP A 46 4.13 16.88 -2.66
C ASP A 46 5.37 15.99 -2.94
N ALA A 47 5.59 15.66 -4.21
CA ALA A 47 6.78 14.94 -4.65
C ALA A 47 8.08 15.68 -4.29
N ALA A 48 8.05 17.02 -4.19
CA ALA A 48 9.20 17.85 -3.90
C ALA A 48 9.42 18.12 -2.39
N ALA A 49 8.40 17.98 -1.53
CA ALA A 49 8.41 18.51 -0.16
C ALA A 49 8.71 17.47 0.95
N GLY A 50 9.07 16.22 0.62
CA GLY A 50 9.39 15.21 1.63
C GLY A 50 8.15 14.71 2.40
N THR A 51 8.27 14.44 3.70
CA THR A 51 7.23 13.74 4.50
C THR A 51 6.11 14.64 5.03
N ALA A 52 6.22 15.96 4.93
CA ALA A 52 5.20 16.90 5.41
C ALA A 52 4.15 17.14 4.31
N GLY A 53 3.02 16.43 4.39
CA GLY A 53 1.87 16.66 3.53
C GLY A 53 0.86 17.65 4.12
N GLN A 54 -0.03 18.16 3.28
CA GLN A 54 -1.14 19.02 3.69
C GLN A 54 -2.46 18.23 3.74
N GLU A 55 -3.32 18.53 4.72
CA GLU A 55 -4.66 17.97 4.75
C GLU A 55 -5.53 18.55 3.62
N THR A 56 -6.29 17.69 2.96
CA THR A 56 -7.27 18.07 1.94
C THR A 56 -8.49 17.15 2.00
N GLU A 57 -9.51 17.46 1.21
CA GLU A 57 -10.77 16.70 1.15
C GLU A 57 -11.11 16.40 -0.31
N ILE A 58 -11.66 15.20 -0.56
CA ILE A 58 -12.19 14.85 -1.87
C ILE A 58 -13.50 15.61 -2.11
N GLU A 59 -13.55 16.38 -3.19
CA GLU A 59 -14.79 16.99 -3.67
C GLU A 59 -15.54 16.01 -4.58
N PHE A 60 -14.85 15.39 -5.54
CA PHE A 60 -15.39 14.27 -6.31
C PHE A 60 -14.30 13.34 -6.84
N PHE A 61 -14.70 12.10 -7.10
CA PHE A 61 -13.95 11.09 -7.83
C PHE A 61 -14.83 10.49 -8.92
N ARG A 62 -14.27 10.25 -10.11
CA ARG A 62 -14.96 9.58 -11.21
C ARG A 62 -13.99 8.69 -11.99
N ARG A 63 -14.47 7.49 -12.33
CA ARG A 63 -13.79 6.57 -13.26
C ARG A 63 -14.56 6.54 -14.57
N HIS A 64 -13.88 6.79 -15.69
CA HIS A 64 -14.51 6.79 -17.01
C HIS A 64 -13.51 6.41 -18.10
N HIS A 65 -13.83 5.40 -18.92
CA HIS A 65 -12.96 4.85 -19.97
C HIS A 65 -11.50 4.59 -19.50
N GLY A 66 -11.34 3.87 -18.39
CA GLY A 66 -10.02 3.53 -17.84
C GLY A 66 -9.24 4.71 -17.25
N ARG A 67 -9.88 5.87 -17.06
CA ARG A 67 -9.25 7.06 -16.46
C ARG A 67 -9.89 7.36 -15.12
N SER A 68 -9.04 7.59 -14.13
CA SER A 68 -9.43 8.03 -12.79
C SER A 68 -9.22 9.53 -12.67
N VAL A 69 -10.29 10.27 -12.41
CA VAL A 69 -10.29 11.73 -12.25
C VAL A 69 -10.72 12.08 -10.83
N LEU A 70 -9.95 12.94 -10.19
CA LEU A 70 -10.17 13.41 -8.84
C LEU A 70 -10.22 14.93 -8.81
N LYS A 71 -11.04 15.47 -7.91
CA LYS A 71 -11.04 16.88 -7.55
C LYS A 71 -10.91 16.98 -6.03
N LEU A 72 -9.98 17.81 -5.60
CA LEU A 72 -9.69 18.09 -4.20
C LEU A 72 -10.18 19.49 -3.86
N ARG A 73 -10.71 19.66 -2.64
CA ARG A 73 -11.11 20.97 -2.13
C ARG A 73 -9.88 21.88 -2.01
N GLY A 74 -10.02 23.12 -2.48
CA GLY A 74 -8.97 24.15 -2.42
C GLY A 74 -7.95 24.12 -3.56
N ILE A 75 -8.12 23.22 -4.54
CA ILE A 75 -7.35 23.24 -5.80
C ILE A 75 -8.31 23.57 -6.92
N ASP A 76 -8.52 24.86 -7.20
CA ASP A 76 -9.64 25.36 -8.01
C ASP A 76 -9.23 25.84 -9.41
N SER A 77 -7.93 25.87 -9.69
CA SER A 77 -7.39 26.23 -11.00
C SER A 77 -6.43 25.19 -11.55
N ILE A 78 -6.25 25.17 -12.88
CA ILE A 78 -5.23 24.35 -13.54
C ILE A 78 -3.83 24.65 -13.01
N SER A 79 -3.50 25.93 -12.77
CA SER A 79 -2.18 26.35 -12.29
C SER A 79 -1.88 25.87 -10.87
N GLU A 80 -2.89 25.79 -10.00
CA GLU A 80 -2.74 25.15 -8.69
C GLU A 80 -2.56 23.65 -8.81
N ALA A 81 -3.37 22.99 -9.65
CA ALA A 81 -3.30 21.55 -9.87
C ALA A 81 -1.96 21.09 -10.47
N GLU A 82 -1.33 21.91 -11.32
CA GLU A 82 -0.02 21.63 -11.91
C GLU A 82 1.08 21.49 -10.86
N ARG A 83 1.01 22.25 -9.76
CA ARG A 83 1.99 22.19 -8.67
C ARG A 83 2.03 20.82 -8.00
N TYR A 84 0.91 20.09 -8.04
CA TYR A 84 0.77 18.78 -7.42
C TYR A 84 1.00 17.62 -8.38
N ARG A 85 1.58 17.87 -9.57
CA ARG A 85 1.95 16.79 -10.48
C ARG A 85 3.02 15.91 -9.82
N GLY A 86 2.76 14.61 -9.75
CA GLY A 86 3.61 13.61 -9.10
C GLY A 86 3.35 13.45 -7.61
N ALA A 87 2.56 14.34 -6.99
CA ALA A 87 2.19 14.26 -5.59
C ALA A 87 1.37 13.00 -5.29
N GLU A 88 1.51 12.50 -4.06
CA GLU A 88 0.82 11.32 -3.58
C GLU A 88 -0.34 11.70 -2.65
N LEU A 89 -1.42 10.94 -2.73
CA LEU A 89 -2.55 11.03 -1.83
C LEU A 89 -2.45 9.90 -0.83
N ARG A 90 -2.48 10.26 0.46
CA ARG A 90 -2.34 9.30 1.55
C ARG A 90 -3.51 9.35 2.51
N ILE A 91 -3.77 8.21 3.15
CA ILE A 91 -4.68 8.08 4.29
C ILE A 91 -3.95 7.43 5.46
N PRO A 92 -4.44 7.63 6.70
CA PRO A 92 -3.99 6.83 7.83
C PRO A 92 -4.17 5.34 7.53
N ALA A 93 -3.23 4.49 7.97
CA ALA A 93 -3.36 3.05 7.80
C ALA A 93 -4.60 2.46 8.47
N SER A 94 -5.09 3.11 9.52
CA SER A 94 -6.33 2.76 10.21
C SER A 94 -7.60 3.00 9.38
N ASP A 95 -7.53 3.80 8.31
CA ASP A 95 -8.67 4.19 7.48
C ASP A 95 -8.92 3.22 6.31
N LEU A 96 -8.00 2.27 6.10
CA LEU A 96 -8.24 1.16 5.18
C LEU A 96 -9.36 0.29 5.74
N LEU A 97 -10.26 -0.12 4.85
CA LEU A 97 -11.23 -1.15 5.21
C LEU A 97 -10.43 -2.36 5.70
N PRO A 98 -10.84 -2.98 6.83
CA PRO A 98 -10.24 -4.24 7.22
C PRO A 98 -10.36 -5.17 6.01
N PRO A 99 -9.26 -5.77 5.55
CA PRO A 99 -9.31 -6.68 4.43
C PRO A 99 -10.40 -7.74 4.68
N LYS A 100 -11.00 -8.29 3.61
CA LYS A 100 -11.79 -9.53 3.74
C LYS A 100 -10.96 -10.52 4.55
N GLN A 101 -11.60 -11.30 5.43
CA GLN A 101 -10.90 -12.23 6.32
C GLN A 101 -9.82 -13.01 5.54
N GLY A 102 -8.54 -12.79 5.88
CA GLY A 102 -7.39 -13.41 5.22
C GLY A 102 -6.71 -12.60 4.10
N TRP A 103 -7.22 -11.44 3.69
CA TRP A 103 -6.53 -10.56 2.73
C TRP A 103 -5.57 -9.65 3.49
N PHE A 104 -4.44 -9.29 2.89
CA PHE A 104 -3.46 -8.37 3.49
C PHE A 104 -2.95 -7.45 2.41
N TYR A 105 -2.63 -6.20 2.77
CA TYR A 105 -1.95 -5.34 1.83
C TYR A 105 -0.47 -5.68 1.81
N THR A 106 0.08 -5.94 0.62
CA THR A 106 1.49 -6.36 0.44
C THR A 106 2.51 -5.40 1.04
N PHE A 107 2.23 -4.09 1.04
CA PHE A 107 3.11 -3.10 1.68
C PHE A 107 3.19 -3.25 3.21
N GLN A 108 2.20 -3.88 3.87
CA GLN A 108 2.23 -4.14 5.31
C GLN A 108 3.14 -5.31 5.67
N LEU A 109 3.46 -6.16 4.69
CA LEU A 109 4.24 -7.37 4.91
C LEU A 109 5.74 -7.07 4.92
N LYS A 110 6.20 -6.05 4.18
CA LYS A 110 7.62 -5.66 4.16
C LYS A 110 8.10 -5.30 5.57
N GLY A 111 9.24 -5.85 5.97
CA GLY A 111 9.81 -5.70 7.29
C GLY A 111 9.18 -6.58 8.38
N CYS A 112 8.24 -7.46 8.05
CA CYS A 112 7.77 -8.48 8.98
C CYS A 112 8.77 -9.65 9.06
N SER A 113 8.96 -10.15 10.27
CA SER A 113 9.72 -11.37 10.55
C SER A 113 8.87 -12.60 10.26
N VAL A 114 9.41 -13.53 9.49
CA VAL A 114 8.77 -14.78 9.09
C VAL A 114 9.29 -15.93 9.94
N PHE A 115 8.38 -16.74 10.47
CA PHE A 115 8.67 -17.91 11.28
C PHE A 115 7.96 -19.15 10.72
N ALA A 116 8.57 -20.32 10.83
CA ALA A 116 7.87 -21.57 10.63
C ALA A 116 6.96 -21.89 11.84
N VAL A 117 5.96 -22.76 11.65
CA VAL A 117 5.06 -23.23 12.73
C VAL A 117 5.77 -23.86 13.93
N ASN A 118 6.98 -24.38 13.75
CA ASN A 118 7.83 -24.91 14.81
C ASN A 118 8.59 -23.81 15.61
N GLY A 119 8.39 -22.54 15.26
CA GLY A 119 9.04 -21.39 15.88
C GLY A 119 10.41 -21.02 15.27
N GLU A 120 10.87 -21.73 14.25
CA GLU A 120 12.14 -21.41 13.55
C GLU A 120 12.03 -20.07 12.82
N TYR A 121 12.97 -19.16 13.06
CA TYR A 121 13.07 -17.91 12.33
C TYR A 121 13.57 -18.16 10.89
N ILE A 122 12.79 -17.73 9.90
CA ILE A 122 13.12 -17.90 8.48
C ILE A 122 13.85 -16.67 7.95
N GLY A 123 13.43 -15.46 8.33
CA GLY A 123 14.03 -14.21 7.88
C GLY A 123 13.06 -13.04 7.95
N THR A 124 13.42 -11.93 7.31
CA THR A 124 12.59 -10.73 7.22
C THR A 124 12.16 -10.47 5.78
N ILE A 125 10.90 -10.12 5.57
CA ILE A 125 10.39 -9.80 4.23
C ILE A 125 11.04 -8.51 3.73
N THR A 126 11.80 -8.60 2.64
CA THR A 126 12.43 -7.46 1.96
C THR A 126 11.57 -6.95 0.81
N ASP A 127 10.83 -7.84 0.14
CA ASP A 127 9.97 -7.47 -0.97
C ASP A 127 8.77 -8.42 -1.15
N VAL A 128 7.79 -7.98 -1.95
CA VAL A 128 6.68 -8.82 -2.41
C VAL A 128 6.59 -8.70 -3.92
N LEU A 129 6.77 -9.81 -4.62
CA LEU A 129 6.85 -9.88 -6.08
C LEU A 129 5.52 -10.35 -6.67
N ASP A 130 5.04 -9.63 -7.68
CA ASP A 130 3.93 -10.08 -8.53
C ASP A 130 4.50 -10.63 -9.83
N LEU A 131 4.43 -11.96 -10.00
CA LEU A 131 4.95 -12.69 -11.16
C LEU A 131 3.82 -13.27 -12.03
N GLY A 132 2.60 -12.73 -11.95
CA GLY A 132 1.45 -13.23 -12.72
C GLY A 132 0.82 -14.51 -12.18
N GLY A 133 1.08 -14.83 -10.91
CA GLY A 133 0.52 -15.95 -10.14
C GLY A 133 0.26 -15.52 -8.69
N PRO A 134 0.26 -16.44 -7.70
CA PRO A 134 0.32 -16.03 -6.30
C PRO A 134 1.51 -15.11 -6.04
N GLU A 135 1.31 -14.04 -5.29
CA GLU A 135 2.39 -13.13 -4.88
C GLU A 135 3.51 -13.92 -4.18
N ILE A 136 4.76 -13.50 -4.35
CA ILE A 136 5.92 -14.17 -3.76
C ILE A 136 6.55 -13.24 -2.72
N LEU A 137 6.66 -13.69 -1.48
CA LEU A 137 7.42 -13.00 -0.45
C LEU A 137 8.91 -13.26 -0.66
N LYS A 138 9.69 -12.19 -0.79
CA LYS A 138 11.14 -12.23 -0.78
C LYS A 138 11.60 -12.05 0.67
N VAL A 139 12.18 -13.09 1.25
CA VAL A 139 12.59 -13.15 2.66
C VAL A 139 14.11 -13.25 2.73
N ASP A 140 14.76 -12.34 3.44
CA ASP A 140 16.20 -12.36 3.66
C ASP A 140 16.55 -12.79 5.07
N ARG A 141 17.57 -13.65 5.18
CA ARG A 141 18.26 -13.95 6.42
C ARG A 141 19.75 -13.98 6.16
N GLU A 142 20.47 -12.99 6.69
CA GLU A 142 21.94 -12.94 6.63
C GLU A 142 22.49 -13.01 5.18
N ASN A 143 21.80 -12.38 4.22
CA ASN A 143 22.06 -12.42 2.77
C ASN A 143 21.69 -13.76 2.09
N GLU A 144 21.00 -14.66 2.77
CA GLU A 144 20.35 -15.81 2.15
C GLU A 144 18.90 -15.46 1.82
N GLU A 145 18.58 -15.48 0.53
CA GLU A 145 17.26 -15.14 0.02
C GLU A 145 16.37 -16.37 -0.15
N THR A 146 15.21 -16.34 0.49
CA THR A 146 14.16 -17.34 0.37
C THR A 146 12.93 -16.74 -0.29
N LEU A 147 12.41 -17.40 -1.32
CA LEU A 147 11.16 -17.03 -1.98
C LEU A 147 10.02 -17.90 -1.44
N ILE A 148 9.02 -17.26 -0.85
CA ILE A 148 7.90 -17.94 -0.21
C ILE A 148 6.60 -17.54 -0.91
N PRO A 149 5.86 -18.49 -1.52
CA PRO A 149 4.56 -18.18 -2.08
C PRO A 149 3.60 -17.64 -1.01
N PHE A 150 3.05 -16.45 -1.25
CA PHE A 150 2.03 -15.82 -0.41
C PHE A 150 0.66 -16.42 -0.72
N ALA A 151 0.48 -17.68 -0.34
CA ALA A 151 -0.76 -18.42 -0.53
C ALA A 151 -1.36 -18.83 0.82
N HIS A 152 -2.69 -18.75 0.94
CA HIS A 152 -3.43 -19.10 2.16
C HIS A 152 -3.09 -20.50 2.71
N THR A 153 -2.78 -21.46 1.85
CA THR A 153 -2.36 -22.81 2.25
C THR A 153 -1.14 -22.81 3.17
N TYR A 154 -0.23 -21.86 2.97
CA TYR A 154 1.04 -21.78 3.68
C TYR A 154 1.02 -20.77 4.83
N LEU A 155 0.07 -19.84 4.85
CA LEU A 155 -0.03 -18.80 5.89
C LEU A 155 -0.88 -19.30 7.06
N LYS A 156 -0.28 -19.42 8.25
CA LYS A 156 -1.02 -19.82 9.47
C LYS A 156 -1.44 -18.64 10.31
N ARG A 157 -0.58 -17.64 10.43
CA ARG A 157 -0.87 -16.44 11.23
C ARG A 157 -0.14 -15.24 10.67
N ILE A 158 -0.81 -14.10 10.64
CA ILE A 158 -0.21 -12.80 10.36
C ILE A 158 -0.59 -11.87 11.51
N ASP A 159 0.43 -11.40 12.22
CA ASP A 159 0.33 -10.48 13.34
C ASP A 159 1.09 -9.20 12.97
N LEU A 160 0.38 -8.25 12.35
CA LEU A 160 0.98 -7.01 11.89
C LEU A 160 1.38 -6.08 13.04
N ASP A 161 0.72 -6.20 14.20
CA ASP A 161 1.07 -5.43 15.40
C ASP A 161 2.45 -5.85 15.93
N GLN A 162 2.74 -7.15 15.90
CA GLN A 162 4.05 -7.70 16.26
C GLN A 162 5.03 -7.81 15.09
N ARG A 163 4.63 -7.38 13.88
CA ARG A 163 5.37 -7.59 12.62
C ARG A 163 5.83 -9.03 12.44
N ARG A 164 4.97 -9.99 12.75
CA ARG A 164 5.27 -11.43 12.76
C ARG A 164 4.34 -12.18 11.83
N ILE A 165 4.90 -13.04 10.99
CA ILE A 165 4.16 -13.93 10.09
C ILE A 165 4.60 -15.37 10.35
N GLU A 166 3.64 -16.26 10.53
CA GLU A 166 3.87 -17.69 10.71
C GLU A 166 3.41 -18.46 9.48
N VAL A 167 4.33 -19.25 8.93
CA VAL A 167 4.13 -20.06 7.73
C VAL A 167 4.32 -21.54 8.01
N ASP A 168 3.64 -22.38 7.24
CA ASP A 168 3.76 -23.83 7.23
C ASP A 168 4.13 -24.24 5.81
N LEU A 169 5.43 -24.34 5.57
CA LEU A 169 5.97 -24.68 4.26
C LEU A 169 6.29 -26.18 4.23
N PRO A 170 5.97 -26.89 3.14
CA PRO A 170 6.36 -28.28 2.99
C PRO A 170 7.88 -28.42 3.03
N GLU A 171 8.35 -29.54 3.60
CA GLU A 171 9.78 -29.91 3.57
C GLU A 171 10.27 -29.90 2.10
N GLY A 172 11.35 -29.17 1.84
CA GLY A 172 11.93 -29.02 0.49
C GLY A 172 11.69 -27.66 -0.19
N LEU A 173 10.77 -26.81 0.28
CA LEU A 173 10.60 -25.47 -0.33
C LEU A 173 11.82 -24.55 -0.10
N LYS A 174 12.57 -24.78 0.98
CA LYS A 174 13.84 -24.10 1.28
C LYS A 174 14.97 -24.48 0.30
N GLU A 175 14.82 -25.57 -0.45
CA GLU A 175 15.87 -26.13 -1.32
C GLU A 175 15.73 -25.71 -2.79
N LEU A 176 14.61 -25.10 -3.19
CA LEU A 176 14.36 -24.63 -4.56
C LEU A 176 15.24 -23.45 -4.99
N ASN A 177 16.00 -22.87 -4.07
CA ASN A 177 16.86 -21.69 -4.29
C ASN A 177 18.37 -21.97 -4.23
N LYS A 178 18.81 -23.24 -4.22
CA LYS A 178 20.22 -23.60 -4.36
C LYS A 178 20.63 -23.85 -5.82
#